data_AF-A0A9E5N0P0-F1
#
_entry.id   AF-A0A9E5N0P0-F1
#
_cell.length_a   1.000
_cell.length_b   1.000
_cell.length_c   1.000
_cell.angle_alpha   90.00
_cell.angle_beta   90.00
_cell.angle_gamma   90.00
#
_symmetry.space_group_name_H-M   'P 1'
#
loop_
_entity.id
_entity.type
_entity.pdbx_description
1 polymer ?
#
loop_
_entity_poly.entity_id
_entity_poly.type
_entity_poly.pdbx_seq_one_letter_code
_entity_poly.pdbx_strand_id
1 'polypeptide(L)' 'YQVTQKDGHRHSTAAAFLKPIRARQNLHIMTSAEVVKLGFEGTRATGVTIRRDGQLQTLSAAGEVILSAGTIG' A
#
# COMPACT_ATOMS: atom_id res chain seq x y z
N TYR A 1 -6.60 22.66 22.57
CA TYR A 1 -6.31 21.23 22.37
C TYR A 1 -5.93 21.04 20.90
N GLN A 2 -4.83 20.34 20.59
CA GLN A 2 -4.46 20.00 19.23
C GLN A 2 -4.92 18.58 18.93
N VAL A 3 -5.61 18.40 17.81
CA VAL A 3 -6.27 17.17 17.41
C VAL A 3 -6.02 16.88 15.95
N THR A 4 -5.79 15.60 15.64
CA THR A 4 -5.81 15.10 14.28
C THR A 4 -7.26 14.74 13.89
N GLN A 5 -8.11 15.77 13.84
CA GLN A 5 -9.53 15.64 13.48
C GLN A 5 -9.91 16.64 12.40
N LYS A 6 -10.94 16.29 11.63
CA LYS A 6 -11.60 17.19 10.67
C LYS A 6 -13.10 16.98 10.81
N ASP A 7 -13.85 18.06 11.00
CA ASP A 7 -15.31 18.03 11.16
C ASP A 7 -15.79 17.07 12.28
N GLY A 8 -15.06 17.02 13.40
CA GLY A 8 -15.37 16.15 14.54
C GLY A 8 -15.02 14.66 14.35
N HIS A 9 -14.45 14.28 13.21
CA HIS A 9 -14.08 12.90 12.90
C HIS A 9 -12.57 12.71 12.89
N ARG A 10 -12.10 11.48 13.21
CA ARG A 10 -10.69 11.09 13.04
C ARG A 10 -10.24 11.39 11.60
N HIS A 11 -9.17 12.15 11.46
CA HIS A 11 -8.60 12.48 10.15
C HIS A 11 -7.38 11.61 9.86
N SER A 12 -7.63 10.37 9.44
CA SER A 12 -6.57 9.39 9.14
C SER A 12 -5.73 9.79 7.92
N THR A 13 -4.55 9.19 7.76
CA THR A 13 -3.72 9.36 6.56
C THR A 13 -4.46 8.99 5.27
N ALA A 14 -5.25 7.91 5.29
CA ALA A 14 -6.10 7.54 4.16
C ALA A 14 -7.15 8.61 3.83
N ALA A 15 -7.76 9.23 4.85
CA ALA A 15 -8.75 10.30 4.65
C ALA A 15 -8.10 11.59 4.14
N ALA A 16 -6.93 11.94 4.67
CA ALA A 16 -6.22 13.18 4.34
C ALA A 16 -5.55 13.12 2.96
N PHE A 17 -4.91 11.99 2.61
CA PHE A 17 -4.03 11.91 1.44
C PHE A 17 -4.58 11.02 0.31
N LEU A 18 -5.20 9.87 0.61
CA LEU A 18 -5.66 8.96 -0.44
C LEU A 18 -7.07 9.29 -0.94
N LYS A 19 -8.01 9.56 -0.03
CA LYS A 19 -9.42 9.83 -0.39
C LYS A 19 -9.58 10.95 -1.44
N PRO A 20 -8.86 12.08 -1.37
CA PRO A 20 -9.00 13.15 -2.36
C PRO A 20 -8.52 12.78 -3.77
N ILE A 21 -7.57 11.84 -3.90
CA ILE A 21 -6.91 11.50 -5.17
C ILE A 21 -7.23 10.10 -5.68
N ARG A 22 -8.12 9.35 -5.00
CA ARG A 22 -8.42 7.94 -5.28
C ARG A 22 -8.87 7.63 -6.71
N ALA A 23 -9.34 8.63 -7.46
CA ALA A 23 -9.86 8.48 -8.82
C ALA A 23 -8.80 8.71 -9.90
N ARG A 24 -7.55 9.04 -9.54
CA ARG A 24 -6.47 9.21 -10.51
C ARG A 24 -6.16 7.88 -11.22
N GLN A 25 -6.10 7.90 -12.55
CA GLN A 25 -5.91 6.69 -13.37
C GLN A 25 -4.54 6.02 -13.13
N ASN A 26 -3.54 6.78 -12.69
CA ASN A 26 -2.20 6.27 -12.39
C ASN A 26 -2.04 5.80 -10.94
N LEU A 27 -3.11 5.74 -10.15
CA LEU A 27 -3.11 5.23 -8.78
C LEU A 27 -4.04 4.02 -8.67
N HIS A 28 -3.46 2.86 -8.35
CA HIS A 28 -4.22 1.65 -8.05
C HIS A 28 -4.12 1.33 -6.56
N ILE A 29 -5.27 1.16 -5.90
CA ILE A 29 -5.35 0.82 -4.47
C ILE A 29 -5.94 -0.58 -4.35
N MET A 30 -5.15 -1.52 -3.83
CA MET A 30 -5.59 -2.89 -3.56
C MET A 30 -5.78 -3.08 -2.06
N THR A 31 -7.00 -3.37 -1.63
CA THR A 31 -7.30 -3.78 -0.25
C THR A 31 -7.38 -5.30 -0.15
N SER A 32 -7.25 -5.84 1.06
CA SER A 32 -7.26 -7.30 1.30
C SER A 32 -6.19 -8.05 0.50
N ALA A 33 -5.05 -7.40 0.26
CA ALA A 33 -3.91 -7.90 -0.50
C ALA A 33 -2.67 -7.90 0.41
N GLU A 34 -2.47 -9.00 1.13
CA GLU A 34 -1.35 -9.13 2.07
C GLU A 34 -0.09 -9.51 1.31
N VAL A 35 0.98 -8.71 1.41
CA VAL A 35 2.29 -9.06 0.83
C VAL A 35 2.89 -10.19 1.66
N VAL A 36 3.23 -11.30 1.03
CA VAL A 36 3.81 -12.48 1.70
C VAL A 36 5.27 -12.73 1.32
N LYS A 37 5.75 -12.10 0.23
CA LYS A 37 7.14 -12.24 -0.24
C LYS A 37 7.55 -11.06 -1.13
N LEU A 38 8.80 -10.63 -1.00
CA LEU A 38 9.46 -9.72 -1.93
C LEU A 38 10.17 -10.51 -3.05
N GLY A 39 10.05 -10.05 -4.29
CA GLY A 39 10.83 -10.56 -5.42
C GLY A 39 12.16 -9.82 -5.55
N PHE A 40 13.24 -10.55 -5.78
CA PHE A 40 14.59 -9.99 -5.94
C PHE A 40 15.33 -10.59 -7.13
N GLU A 41 16.10 -9.74 -7.82
CA GLU A 41 17.18 -10.11 -8.73
C GLU A 41 18.49 -9.58 -8.12
N GLY A 42 19.27 -10.49 -7.51
CA GLY A 42 20.42 -10.09 -6.70
C GLY A 42 19.98 -9.21 -5.52
N THR A 43 20.43 -7.96 -5.50
CA THR A 43 20.07 -6.97 -4.47
C THR A 43 18.93 -6.04 -4.88
N ARG A 44 18.42 -6.15 -6.12
CA ARG A 44 17.34 -5.29 -6.62
C ARG A 44 15.97 -5.94 -6.37
N ALA A 45 15.07 -5.23 -5.69
CA ALA A 45 13.67 -5.63 -5.58
C ALA A 45 12.95 -5.45 -6.93
N THR A 46 12.22 -6.47 -7.38
CA THR A 46 11.57 -6.50 -8.71
C THR A 46 10.06 -6.62 -8.64
N GLY A 47 9.49 -6.79 -7.44
CA GLY A 47 8.06 -6.95 -7.25
C GLY A 47 7.70 -7.56 -5.91
N VAL A 48 6.43 -7.94 -5.77
CA VAL A 48 5.87 -8.56 -4.57
C VAL A 48 4.94 -9.70 -4.93
N THR A 49 4.90 -10.74 -4.10
CA THR A 49 3.83 -11.74 -4.11
C THR A 49 2.84 -11.39 -3.01
N ILE A 50 1.56 -11.27 -3.38
CA ILE A 50 0.45 -11.01 -2.49
C ILE A 50 -0.44 -12.25 -2.34
N ARG A 51 -1.07 -12.38 -1.18
CA ARG A 51 -2.22 -13.25 -0.95
C ARG A 51 -3.49 -12.40 -1.00
N ARG A 52 -4.38 -12.71 -1.94
CA ARG A 52 -5.67 -12.03 -2.12
C ARG A 52 -6.73 -13.05 -2.51
N ASP A 53 -7.88 -13.00 -1.85
CA ASP A 53 -9.00 -13.93 -2.08
C ASP A 53 -8.57 -15.41 -2.01
N GLY A 54 -7.65 -15.73 -1.09
CA GLY A 54 -7.09 -17.07 -0.90
C GLY A 54 -6.05 -17.50 -1.95
N GLN A 55 -5.76 -16.67 -2.94
CA GLN A 55 -4.83 -16.98 -4.03
C GLN A 55 -3.54 -16.16 -3.93
N LEU A 56 -2.44 -16.77 -4.39
CA LEU A 56 -1.16 -16.06 -4.55
C LEU A 56 -1.08 -15.43 -5.93
N GLN A 57 -0.70 -14.15 -5.97
CA GLN A 57 -0.51 -13.38 -7.18
C GLN A 57 0.80 -12.61 -7.09
N THR A 58 1.57 -12.55 -8.18
CA THR A 58 2.83 -11.80 -8.22
C THR A 58 2.65 -10.54 -9.05
N LEU A 59 3.04 -9.40 -8.48
CA LEU A 59 3.02 -8.09 -9.11
C LEU A 59 4.46 -7.64 -9.35
N SER A 60 4.80 -7.27 -10.58
CA SER A 60 6.12 -6.73 -10.92
C SER A 60 6.17 -5.21 -10.69
N ALA A 61 7.34 -4.73 -10.29
CA ALA A 61 7.65 -3.32 -10.14
C ALA A 61 8.72 -2.93 -11.19
N ALA A 62 8.36 -2.03 -12.10
CA ALA A 62 9.31 -1.50 -13.07
C ALA A 62 10.34 -0.55 -12.43
N GLY A 63 9.91 0.22 -11.43
CA GLY A 63 10.76 1.13 -10.65
C GLY A 63 11.20 0.51 -9.34
N GLU A 64 10.60 0.97 -8.24
CA GLU A 64 10.97 0.64 -6.86
C GLU A 64 9.84 -0.06 -6.11
N VAL A 65 10.20 -0.76 -5.03
CA VAL A 65 9.27 -1.29 -4.03
C VAL A 65 9.50 -0.54 -2.73
N ILE A 66 8.48 0.14 -2.22
CA ILE A 66 8.53 0.88 -0.95
C ILE A 66 7.73 0.09 0.09
N LEU A 67 8.42 -0.46 1.09
CA LEU A 67 7.76 -1.16 2.19
C LEU A 67 7.26 -0.14 3.23
N SER A 68 5.99 -0.23 3.57
CA SER A 68 5.34 0.64 4.58
C SER A 68 4.38 -0.15 5.46
N ALA A 69 4.70 -1.43 5.73
CA ALA A 69 3.88 -2.35 6.53
C ALA A 69 3.92 -2.08 8.05
N GLY A 70 4.72 -1.10 8.49
CA GLY A 70 5.01 -0.84 9.90
C GLY A 70 6.14 -1.73 10.42
N THR A 71 6.54 -1.53 11.68
CA THR A 71 7.77 -2.12 12.25
C THR A 71 7.76 -3.64 12.37
N ILE A 72 6.58 -4.26 12.49
CA ILE A 72 6.41 -5.70 12.70
C ILE A 72 5.91 -6.40 11.43
N GLY A 73 5.38 -5.63 10.47
CA GLY A 73 4.63 -6.14 9.32
C GLY A 73 5.45 -6.89 8.27
#